data_AF-A0A959NZL9-F1
#
_entry.id   AF-A0A959NZL9-F1
#
_cell.length_a   1.000
_cell.length_b   1.000
_cell.length_c   1.000
_cell.angle_alpha   90.00
_cell.angle_beta   90.00
_cell.angle_gamma   90.00
#
_symmetry.space_group_name_H-M   'P 1'
#
loop_
_entity.id
_entity.type
_entity.pdbx_description
1 polymer ?
#
loop_
_entity_poly.entity_id
_entity_poly.type
_entity_poly.pdbx_seq_one_letter_code
_entity_poly.pdbx_strand_id
1 'polypeptide(L)'
;MKNKYINFATILMVFILLSNIFGNQNKLNKTKISLDSLSLRKVGGLCFRYDDNAKISEYMKLAEIFKKYDANFCISLNLNDFKYPEYKDSIRVLQEMGHEIMDHTPNHRTNYFTTIFPIADYYSDSENKLINGLDHISGNKICLEFQDVDTNLAINKGTCFISQNIIYSDFAKITANDQYFYFPAINKLVFAKEFNHYSVKFVDVWEDPISLGTIDQTKYYTFSKSDVHITNDAVKVLTNESLKLANEFGLERPKSWIQPGGIYPDLTKIQLKEAIGDELGFIAGTGSKKGRQVYNEIDEFGFERFEMQWGDFFDDTWTLEKCKNVLADRTAKHYMQISHAHFYDIASLDQYFAKLDRLLAWANEINLPIKT
;
A
#
# COMPACT_ATOMS: atom_id res chain seq x y z
N MET A 1 50.47 49.64 -15.80
CA MET A 1 50.51 49.48 -14.33
C MET A 1 49.73 48.23 -13.94
N LYS A 2 50.38 47.34 -13.20
CA LYS A 2 49.87 46.16 -12.46
C LYS A 2 49.36 44.94 -13.26
N ASN A 3 50.31 44.02 -13.44
CA ASN A 3 50.22 42.55 -13.41
C ASN A 3 48.86 41.93 -13.04
N LYS A 4 48.37 41.04 -13.91
CA LYS A 4 47.65 39.82 -13.53
C LYS A 4 48.07 38.68 -14.46
N TYR A 5 49.28 38.15 -14.24
CA TYR A 5 49.61 36.81 -14.69
C TYR A 5 48.99 35.84 -13.68
N ILE A 6 47.91 35.17 -14.10
CA ILE A 6 47.38 34.02 -13.37
C ILE A 6 48.43 32.92 -13.50
N ASN A 7 49.00 32.52 -12.36
CA ASN A 7 50.07 31.56 -12.29
C ASN A 7 49.54 30.19 -12.78
N PHE A 8 50.02 29.75 -13.95
CA PHE A 8 49.64 28.47 -14.57
C PHE A 8 49.90 27.28 -13.62
N ALA A 9 50.83 27.42 -12.68
CA ALA A 9 51.10 26.43 -11.64
C ALA A 9 49.92 26.27 -10.66
N THR A 10 49.15 27.32 -10.39
CA THR A 10 48.01 27.27 -9.45
C THR A 10 46.80 26.57 -10.08
N ILE A 11 46.55 26.76 -11.38
CA ILE A 11 45.48 26.04 -12.09
C ILE A 11 45.81 24.55 -12.23
N LEU A 12 47.07 24.21 -12.47
CA LEU A 12 47.51 22.81 -12.56
C LEU A 12 47.44 22.09 -11.20
N MET A 13 47.73 22.80 -10.10
CA MET A 13 47.60 22.23 -8.74
C MET A 13 46.15 21.97 -8.35
N VAL A 14 45.20 22.84 -8.74
CA VAL A 14 43.76 22.63 -8.50
C VAL A 14 43.23 21.47 -9.34
N PHE A 15 43.72 21.26 -10.57
CA PHE A 15 43.36 20.08 -11.37
C PHE A 15 43.91 18.78 -10.80
N ILE A 16 45.13 18.77 -10.24
CA ILE A 16 45.72 17.58 -9.60
C ILE A 16 45.04 17.27 -8.26
N LEU A 17 44.60 18.30 -7.52
CA LEU A 17 43.81 18.11 -6.29
C LEU A 17 42.40 17.60 -6.59
N LEU A 18 41.74 18.11 -7.64
CA LEU A 18 40.41 17.62 -8.05
C LEU A 18 40.49 16.21 -8.68
N SER A 19 41.53 15.87 -9.44
CA SER A 19 41.70 14.50 -9.96
C SER A 19 42.00 13.48 -8.86
N ASN A 20 42.59 13.89 -7.74
CA ASN A 20 42.78 13.01 -6.57
C ASN A 20 41.52 12.87 -5.71
N ILE A 21 40.62 13.87 -5.74
CA ILE A 21 39.31 13.79 -5.05
C ILE A 21 38.31 12.96 -5.87
N PHE A 22 38.35 13.04 -7.21
CA PHE A 22 37.47 12.25 -8.09
C PHE A 22 38.06 10.89 -8.52
N GLY A 23 39.38 10.69 -8.39
CA GLY A 23 40.06 9.43 -8.73
C GLY A 23 39.95 8.32 -7.67
N ASN A 24 39.31 8.59 -6.52
CA ASN A 24 39.22 7.65 -5.40
C ASN A 24 37.77 7.23 -5.06
N GLN A 25 36.86 7.29 -6.04
CA GLN A 25 35.46 6.88 -5.89
C GLN A 25 35.08 5.53 -6.56
N ASN A 26 36.06 4.71 -6.98
CA ASN A 26 35.80 3.34 -7.46
C ASN A 26 36.59 2.27 -6.70
N LYS A 27 36.75 2.45 -5.40
CA LYS A 27 36.76 1.32 -4.47
C LYS A 27 35.48 1.40 -3.67
N LEU A 28 34.41 0.87 -4.28
CA LEU A 28 33.39 0.17 -3.52
C LEU A 28 34.13 -0.75 -2.55
N ASN A 29 34.29 -0.30 -1.31
CA ASN A 29 34.41 -1.20 -0.19
C ASN A 29 33.10 -1.98 -0.18
N LYS A 30 33.02 -3.00 -1.05
CA LYS A 30 32.33 -4.23 -0.72
C LYS A 30 33.05 -4.72 0.52
N THR A 31 32.64 -4.18 1.67
CA THR A 31 32.81 -4.84 2.95
C THR A 31 32.22 -6.20 2.68
N LYS A 32 33.10 -7.17 2.42
CA LYS A 32 32.76 -8.56 2.28
C LYS A 32 32.31 -8.90 3.70
N ILE A 33 31.03 -8.65 3.98
CA ILE A 33 30.38 -9.09 5.20
C ILE A 33 30.76 -10.56 5.26
N SER A 34 31.60 -10.93 6.23
CA SER A 34 32.02 -12.30 6.38
C SER A 34 30.75 -13.13 6.44
N LEU A 35 30.60 -14.10 5.52
CA LEU A 35 29.44 -14.99 5.50
C LEU A 35 29.23 -15.68 6.86
N ASP A 36 30.29 -15.76 7.67
CA ASP A 36 30.28 -16.29 9.03
C ASP A 36 29.54 -15.42 10.07
N SER A 37 29.27 -14.13 9.79
CA SER A 37 28.45 -13.27 10.66
C SER A 37 26.98 -13.16 10.22
N LEU A 38 26.60 -13.85 9.14
CA LEU A 38 25.25 -13.82 8.54
C LEU A 38 24.46 -15.10 8.77
N SER A 39 24.96 -16.08 9.53
CA SER A 39 24.15 -17.20 10.01
C SER A 39 23.26 -16.76 11.19
N LEU A 40 22.51 -15.66 11.04
CA LEU A 40 21.28 -15.50 11.78
C LEU A 40 20.43 -16.73 11.40
N ARG A 41 20.19 -17.63 12.36
CA ARG A 41 19.26 -18.73 12.15
C ARG A 41 17.99 -18.12 11.60
N LYS A 42 17.60 -18.51 10.38
CA LYS A 42 16.30 -18.12 9.86
C LYS A 42 15.26 -18.71 10.81
N VAL A 43 14.35 -17.89 11.29
CA VAL A 43 13.25 -18.32 12.14
C VAL A 43 11.98 -17.88 11.43
N GLY A 44 11.08 -18.82 11.15
CA GLY A 44 9.75 -18.48 10.69
C GLY A 44 8.97 -17.80 11.81
N GLY A 45 7.91 -17.07 11.49
CA GLY A 45 7.15 -16.35 12.50
C GLY A 45 5.74 -16.04 12.03
N LEU A 46 4.91 -15.60 12.96
CA LEU A 46 3.53 -15.22 12.71
C LEU A 46 3.36 -13.72 12.91
N CYS A 47 2.60 -13.11 12.00
CA CYS A 47 2.02 -11.79 12.17
C CYS A 47 0.51 -11.93 12.05
N PHE A 48 -0.23 -11.49 13.07
CA PHE A 48 -1.68 -11.47 13.02
C PHE A 48 -2.14 -10.08 12.63
N ARG A 49 -2.88 -9.99 11.53
CA ARG A 49 -3.31 -8.73 10.96
C ARG A 49 -4.82 -8.70 10.78
N TYR A 50 -5.40 -7.60 11.23
CA TYR A 50 -6.82 -7.29 11.12
C TYR A 50 -6.98 -6.05 10.25
N ASP A 51 -7.68 -6.20 9.13
CA ASP A 51 -7.89 -5.11 8.19
C ASP A 51 -9.25 -4.43 8.44
N ASP A 52 -9.34 -3.17 7.99
CA ASP A 52 -10.47 -2.26 8.16
C ASP A 52 -10.76 -1.81 9.59
N ASN A 53 -11.71 -0.89 9.73
CA ASN A 53 -12.16 -0.37 11.01
C ASN A 53 -13.23 -1.29 11.60
N ALA A 54 -12.95 -1.93 12.72
CA ALA A 54 -13.90 -2.73 13.50
C ALA A 54 -14.39 -1.99 14.75
N LYS A 55 -15.27 -2.60 15.55
CA LYS A 55 -15.69 -2.00 16.82
C LYS A 55 -14.52 -2.05 17.80
N ILE A 56 -14.35 -1.00 18.61
CA ILE A 56 -13.31 -0.97 19.65
C ILE A 56 -13.41 -2.17 20.61
N SER A 57 -14.63 -2.58 20.99
CA SER A 57 -14.83 -3.75 21.85
C SER A 57 -14.23 -5.03 21.27
N GLU A 58 -14.19 -5.17 19.94
CA GLU A 58 -13.63 -6.32 19.25
C GLU A 58 -12.10 -6.29 19.34
N TYR A 59 -11.47 -5.13 19.11
CA TYR A 59 -10.02 -4.96 19.29
C TYR A 59 -9.56 -5.12 20.73
N MET A 60 -10.31 -4.58 21.70
CA MET A 60 -9.97 -4.77 23.11
C MET A 60 -10.07 -6.24 23.52
N LYS A 61 -10.98 -7.01 22.90
CA LYS A 61 -11.07 -8.45 23.13
C LYS A 61 -9.87 -9.20 22.54
N LEU A 62 -9.40 -8.81 21.35
CA LEU A 62 -8.15 -9.32 20.80
C LEU A 62 -6.99 -9.04 21.76
N ALA A 63 -6.83 -7.79 22.19
CA ALA A 63 -5.76 -7.39 23.10
C ALA A 63 -5.75 -8.21 24.40
N GLU A 64 -6.93 -8.49 24.97
CA GLU A 64 -7.06 -9.35 26.14
C GLU A 64 -6.58 -10.79 25.87
N ILE A 65 -6.88 -11.35 24.69
CA ILE A 65 -6.47 -12.69 24.27
C ILE A 65 -4.95 -12.75 24.02
N PHE A 66 -4.42 -11.82 23.22
CA PHE A 66 -3.00 -11.75 22.87
C PHE A 66 -2.10 -11.54 24.11
N LYS A 67 -2.55 -10.73 25.07
CA LYS A 67 -1.85 -10.49 26.33
C LYS A 67 -1.61 -11.76 27.16
N LYS A 68 -2.48 -12.78 27.06
CA LYS A 68 -2.29 -14.06 27.78
C LYS A 68 -1.03 -14.81 27.33
N TYR A 69 -0.55 -14.51 26.14
CA TYR A 69 0.55 -15.22 25.48
C TYR A 69 1.75 -14.32 25.18
N ASP A 70 1.83 -13.16 25.84
CA ASP A 70 2.90 -12.16 25.64
C ASP A 70 3.14 -11.82 24.14
N ALA A 71 2.04 -11.71 23.40
CA ALA A 71 2.03 -11.47 21.97
C ALA A 71 1.31 -10.17 21.62
N ASN A 72 1.61 -9.66 20.43
CA ASN A 72 0.96 -8.48 19.86
C ASN A 72 0.38 -8.83 18.48
N PHE A 73 -0.52 -7.97 18.01
CA PHE A 73 -1.13 -8.04 16.69
C PHE A 73 -1.09 -6.67 16.01
N CYS A 74 -1.42 -6.67 14.72
CA CYS A 74 -1.43 -5.49 13.90
C CYS A 74 -2.85 -5.15 13.44
N ILE A 75 -3.16 -3.86 13.32
CA ILE A 75 -4.44 -3.37 12.82
C ILE A 75 -4.19 -2.41 11.67
N SER A 76 -4.74 -2.72 10.49
CA SER A 76 -4.67 -1.87 9.30
C SER A 76 -5.89 -0.96 9.28
N LEU A 77 -5.72 0.33 9.61
CA LEU A 77 -6.86 1.24 9.81
C LEU A 77 -7.03 2.25 8.67
N ASN A 78 -8.28 2.49 8.30
CA ASN A 78 -8.67 3.61 7.45
C ASN A 78 -8.79 4.85 8.35
N LEU A 79 -7.74 5.66 8.40
CA LEU A 79 -7.59 6.69 9.45
C LEU A 79 -8.64 7.80 9.36
N ASN A 80 -9.17 8.11 8.18
CA ASN A 80 -10.19 9.13 8.02
C ASN A 80 -11.62 8.64 8.28
N ASP A 81 -11.83 7.35 8.59
CA ASP A 81 -13.14 6.79 9.00
C ASP A 81 -13.26 6.66 10.54
N PHE A 82 -12.54 7.51 11.29
CA PHE A 82 -12.64 7.54 12.75
C PHE A 82 -13.91 8.27 13.16
N LYS A 83 -14.99 7.49 13.37
CA LYS A 83 -16.35 8.01 13.60
C LYS A 83 -16.52 8.81 14.89
N TYR A 84 -15.74 8.53 15.93
CA TYR A 84 -15.91 9.14 17.26
C TYR A 84 -14.57 9.38 17.98
N PRO A 85 -14.45 10.42 18.84
CA PRO A 85 -13.23 10.68 19.62
C PRO A 85 -12.76 9.49 20.46
N GLU A 86 -13.68 8.75 21.09
CA GLU A 86 -13.37 7.59 21.93
C GLU A 86 -12.68 6.45 21.16
N TYR A 87 -12.91 6.39 19.84
CA TYR A 87 -12.23 5.45 18.96
C TYR A 87 -10.73 5.71 18.97
N LYS A 88 -10.34 6.98 18.81
CA LYS A 88 -8.93 7.41 18.72
C LYS A 88 -8.19 7.12 20.02
N ASP A 89 -8.82 7.44 21.15
CA ASP A 89 -8.27 7.18 22.48
C ASP A 89 -8.03 5.69 22.69
N SER A 90 -8.96 4.85 22.25
CA SER A 90 -8.84 3.40 22.35
C SER A 90 -7.73 2.82 21.45
N ILE A 91 -7.54 3.39 20.26
CA ILE A 91 -6.41 3.02 19.39
C ILE A 91 -5.06 3.40 20.02
N ARG A 92 -4.95 4.56 20.68
CA ARG A 92 -3.74 4.92 21.43
C ARG A 92 -3.45 3.94 22.56
N VAL A 93 -4.47 3.52 23.31
CA VAL A 93 -4.32 2.49 24.36
C VAL A 93 -3.78 1.18 23.78
N LEU A 94 -4.25 0.76 22.59
CA LEU A 94 -3.72 -0.44 21.93
C LEU A 94 -2.24 -0.27 21.52
N GLN A 95 -1.81 0.91 21.06
CA GLN A 95 -0.41 1.21 20.79
C GLN A 95 0.45 1.21 22.06
N GLU A 96 -0.04 1.79 23.15
CA GLU A 96 0.63 1.75 24.47
C GLU A 96 0.78 0.31 25.00
N MET A 97 -0.12 -0.60 24.60
CA MET A 97 -0.02 -2.03 24.88
C MET A 97 0.97 -2.77 23.96
N GLY A 98 1.53 -2.10 22.94
CA GLY A 98 2.51 -2.63 22.01
C GLY A 98 1.93 -3.20 20.71
N HIS A 99 0.63 -3.02 20.44
CA HIS A 99 0.02 -3.42 19.17
C HIS A 99 0.35 -2.41 18.06
N GLU A 100 0.59 -2.91 16.84
CA GLU A 100 0.96 -2.04 15.72
C GLU A 100 -0.29 -1.53 14.98
N ILE A 101 -0.28 -0.24 14.66
CA ILE A 101 -1.22 0.36 13.71
C ILE A 101 -0.51 0.54 12.38
N MET A 102 -1.14 0.05 11.32
CA MET A 102 -0.62 0.09 9.96
C MET A 102 -1.51 0.97 9.10
N ASP A 103 -0.90 1.62 8.11
CA ASP A 103 -1.59 2.54 7.21
C ASP A 103 -2.41 1.73 6.19
N HIS A 104 -3.74 1.78 6.28
CA HIS A 104 -4.64 1.20 5.29
C HIS A 104 -5.25 2.25 4.36
N THR A 105 -4.55 3.36 4.16
CA THR A 105 -4.98 4.60 3.50
C THR A 105 -5.97 5.42 4.33
N PRO A 106 -6.23 6.68 3.98
CA PRO A 106 -7.22 7.48 4.71
C PRO A 106 -8.64 6.89 4.64
N ASN A 107 -9.07 6.31 3.53
CA ASN A 107 -10.47 5.94 3.28
C ASN A 107 -10.64 4.67 2.43
N HIS A 108 -9.78 3.67 2.63
CA HIS A 108 -9.79 2.37 1.94
C HIS A 108 -9.69 2.48 0.40
N ARG A 109 -8.92 3.46 -0.10
CA ARG A 109 -8.84 3.84 -1.52
C ARG A 109 -7.43 4.32 -1.88
N THR A 110 -7.01 4.09 -3.13
CA THR A 110 -5.72 4.56 -3.65
C THR A 110 -5.83 5.61 -4.75
N ASN A 111 -7.03 5.92 -5.24
CA ASN A 111 -7.27 6.87 -6.33
C ASN A 111 -7.68 8.27 -5.84
N TYR A 112 -8.31 8.38 -4.67
CA TYR A 112 -8.61 9.65 -4.02
C TYR A 112 -8.81 9.45 -2.52
N PHE A 113 -8.75 10.54 -1.76
CA PHE A 113 -9.19 10.55 -0.37
C PHE A 113 -10.02 11.79 -0.06
N THR A 114 -10.77 11.74 1.04
CA THR A 114 -11.32 12.96 1.65
C THR A 114 -10.36 13.47 2.70
N THR A 115 -10.27 14.78 2.89
CA THR A 115 -9.45 15.39 3.94
C THR A 115 -10.30 16.11 4.99
N ILE A 116 -9.77 16.19 6.22
CA ILE A 116 -10.25 17.07 7.28
C ILE A 116 -9.37 18.32 7.44
N PHE A 117 -8.25 18.38 6.73
CA PHE A 117 -7.30 19.48 6.80
C PHE A 117 -7.71 20.62 5.86
N PRO A 118 -7.20 21.85 6.10
CA PRO A 118 -7.44 22.96 5.21
C PRO A 118 -7.02 22.64 3.77
N ILE A 119 -7.88 22.98 2.80
CA ILE A 119 -7.59 22.74 1.38
C ILE A 119 -6.33 23.48 0.90
N ALA A 120 -5.97 24.59 1.55
CA ALA A 120 -4.75 25.33 1.27
C ALA A 120 -3.47 24.48 1.43
N ASP A 121 -3.49 23.43 2.27
CA ASP A 121 -2.36 22.52 2.47
C ASP A 121 -1.96 21.72 1.22
N TYR A 122 -2.82 21.70 0.19
CA TYR A 122 -2.61 20.98 -1.06
C TYR A 122 -2.21 21.91 -2.22
N TYR A 123 -1.94 23.17 -1.92
CA TYR A 123 -1.41 24.15 -2.85
C TYR A 123 0.01 24.51 -2.46
N SER A 124 0.85 24.75 -3.47
CA SER A 124 2.17 25.34 -3.26
C SER A 124 2.06 26.86 -3.05
N ASP A 125 2.78 27.38 -2.07
CA ASP A 125 2.70 28.78 -1.60
C ASP A 125 2.98 29.83 -2.67
N SER A 126 3.64 29.47 -3.76
CA SER A 126 4.18 30.43 -4.74
C SER A 126 3.24 30.77 -5.89
N GLU A 127 2.28 29.89 -6.24
CA GLU A 127 1.55 30.02 -7.51
C GLU A 127 0.07 29.63 -7.45
N ASN A 128 -0.47 29.31 -6.27
CA ASN A 128 -1.81 28.70 -6.15
C ASN A 128 -1.96 27.47 -7.07
N LYS A 129 -0.85 26.76 -7.26
CA LYS A 129 -0.73 25.53 -8.05
C LYS A 129 -0.82 24.34 -7.10
N LEU A 130 -1.59 23.33 -7.47
CA LEU A 130 -1.65 22.06 -6.72
C LEU A 130 -0.24 21.48 -6.55
N ILE A 131 0.00 20.86 -5.40
CA ILE A 131 1.22 20.07 -5.20
C ILE A 131 1.25 18.89 -6.19
N ASN A 132 2.45 18.41 -6.53
CA ASN A 132 2.61 17.28 -7.44
C ASN A 132 1.88 16.03 -6.91
N GLY A 133 1.38 15.19 -7.82
CA GLY A 133 0.62 13.99 -7.47
C GLY A 133 -0.88 14.21 -7.31
N LEU A 134 -1.37 15.44 -7.53
CA LEU A 134 -2.79 15.77 -7.53
C LEU A 134 -3.27 16.09 -8.95
N ASP A 135 -4.43 15.54 -9.32
CA ASP A 135 -5.13 15.92 -10.54
C ASP A 135 -6.00 17.16 -10.29
N HIS A 136 -6.88 17.08 -9.29
CA HIS A 136 -7.76 18.19 -8.91
C HIS A 136 -8.29 18.03 -7.47
N ILE A 137 -9.03 19.03 -7.01
CA ILE A 137 -9.73 19.03 -5.71
C ILE A 137 -11.20 19.36 -5.94
N SER A 138 -12.09 18.59 -5.31
CA SER A 138 -13.55 18.80 -5.35
C SER A 138 -14.11 18.85 -3.93
N GLY A 139 -14.36 20.05 -3.41
CA GLY A 139 -14.72 20.22 -2.00
C GLY A 139 -13.60 19.75 -1.08
N ASN A 140 -13.86 18.72 -0.27
CA ASN A 140 -12.86 18.06 0.57
C ASN A 140 -12.28 16.78 -0.03
N LYS A 141 -12.63 16.45 -1.28
CA LYS A 141 -12.10 15.31 -2.01
C LYS A 141 -10.83 15.70 -2.74
N ILE A 142 -9.75 14.99 -2.45
CA ILE A 142 -8.43 15.15 -3.05
C ILE A 142 -8.23 14.04 -4.08
N CYS A 143 -8.25 14.39 -5.36
CA CYS A 143 -8.19 13.45 -6.48
C CYS A 143 -6.74 13.27 -6.93
N LEU A 144 -6.25 12.03 -6.86
CA LEU A 144 -4.84 11.72 -7.10
C LEU A 144 -4.53 11.58 -8.58
N GLU A 145 -3.33 11.98 -8.97
CA GLU A 145 -2.86 11.93 -10.34
C GLU A 145 -2.57 10.50 -10.81
N PHE A 146 -3.12 10.14 -11.97
CA PHE A 146 -2.86 8.88 -12.65
C PHE A 146 -1.66 8.99 -13.59
N GLN A 147 -0.92 7.90 -13.77
CA GLN A 147 0.07 7.79 -14.83
C GLN A 147 -0.62 7.70 -16.20
N ASP A 148 0.14 8.02 -17.25
CA ASP A 148 -0.32 7.80 -18.62
C ASP A 148 -0.65 6.31 -18.87
N VAL A 149 -1.73 6.07 -19.60
CA VAL A 149 -2.20 4.71 -19.90
C VAL A 149 -1.28 4.05 -20.93
N ASP A 150 -0.64 2.93 -20.53
CA ASP A 150 0.08 2.06 -21.46
C ASP A 150 -0.86 1.03 -22.09
N THR A 151 -1.34 1.30 -23.30
CA THR A 151 -2.22 0.37 -24.03
C THR A 151 -1.60 -1.01 -24.32
N ASN A 152 -0.29 -1.20 -24.15
CA ASN A 152 0.34 -2.52 -24.26
C ASN A 152 -0.01 -3.44 -23.08
N LEU A 153 -0.43 -2.88 -21.95
CA LEU A 153 -0.89 -3.62 -20.76
C LEU A 153 -2.38 -3.98 -20.81
N ALA A 154 -3.09 -3.60 -21.89
CA ALA A 154 -4.52 -3.83 -21.99
C ALA A 154 -4.86 -5.33 -22.03
N ILE A 155 -5.85 -5.72 -21.21
CA ILE A 155 -6.35 -7.10 -21.12
C ILE A 155 -7.25 -7.41 -22.32
N ASN A 156 -8.16 -6.50 -22.64
CA ASN A 156 -9.03 -6.59 -23.80
C ASN A 156 -9.03 -5.28 -24.60
N LYS A 157 -9.47 -5.37 -25.85
CA LYS A 157 -9.69 -4.23 -26.73
C LYS A 157 -10.81 -4.51 -27.71
N GLY A 158 -11.47 -3.46 -28.16
CA GLY A 158 -12.56 -3.58 -29.12
C GLY A 158 -13.04 -2.22 -29.62
N THR A 159 -14.24 -2.22 -30.19
CA THR A 159 -14.97 -1.02 -30.60
C THR A 159 -16.33 -0.98 -29.92
N CYS A 160 -16.79 0.20 -29.54
CA CYS A 160 -18.10 0.39 -28.91
C CYS A 160 -18.79 1.66 -29.39
N PHE A 161 -20.07 1.77 -29.09
CA PHE A 161 -20.82 3.03 -29.15
C PHE A 161 -20.87 3.64 -27.74
N ILE A 162 -20.57 4.93 -27.61
CA ILE A 162 -20.68 5.69 -26.37
C ILE A 162 -21.92 6.59 -26.46
N SER A 163 -22.73 6.59 -25.40
CA SER A 163 -23.78 7.58 -25.17
C SER A 163 -23.73 8.06 -23.73
N GLN A 164 -23.32 9.31 -23.54
CA GLN A 164 -23.08 9.94 -22.25
C GLN A 164 -22.04 9.16 -21.43
N ASN A 165 -22.45 8.49 -20.36
CA ASN A 165 -21.58 7.67 -19.52
C ASN A 165 -21.86 6.17 -19.69
N ILE A 166 -22.57 5.77 -20.74
CA ILE A 166 -22.89 4.39 -21.03
C ILE A 166 -22.23 4.00 -22.34
N ILE A 167 -21.58 2.84 -22.36
CA ILE A 167 -21.09 2.23 -23.59
C ILE A 167 -21.95 1.02 -23.96
N TYR A 168 -22.02 0.75 -25.25
CA TYR A 168 -22.74 -0.37 -25.83
C TYR A 168 -21.81 -1.17 -26.75
N SER A 169 -21.71 -2.48 -26.51
CA SER A 169 -20.95 -3.45 -27.31
C SER A 169 -21.43 -4.85 -26.98
N ASP A 170 -20.97 -5.86 -27.73
CA ASP A 170 -20.93 -7.23 -27.24
C ASP A 170 -19.81 -7.35 -26.20
N PHE A 171 -20.21 -7.47 -24.93
CA PHE A 171 -19.31 -7.58 -23.79
C PHE A 171 -19.14 -9.01 -23.29
N ALA A 172 -19.42 -10.03 -24.12
CA ALA A 172 -19.25 -11.44 -23.75
C ALA A 172 -17.84 -11.81 -23.22
N LYS A 173 -16.82 -11.00 -23.49
CA LYS A 173 -15.43 -11.20 -23.03
C LYS A 173 -15.02 -10.32 -21.83
N ILE A 174 -15.86 -9.38 -21.43
CA ILE A 174 -15.57 -8.46 -20.32
C ILE A 174 -16.01 -9.12 -19.02
N THR A 175 -15.13 -9.06 -18.04
CA THR A 175 -15.29 -9.68 -16.72
C THR A 175 -15.27 -8.62 -15.63
N ALA A 176 -15.54 -9.03 -14.39
CA ALA A 176 -15.40 -8.15 -13.22
C ALA A 176 -13.96 -7.66 -12.97
N ASN A 177 -12.96 -8.21 -13.66
CA ASN A 177 -11.57 -7.75 -13.61
C ASN A 177 -11.29 -6.60 -14.58
N ASP A 178 -12.15 -6.36 -15.57
CA ASP A 178 -12.04 -5.27 -16.54
C ASP A 178 -12.65 -3.99 -15.95
N GLN A 179 -12.02 -3.45 -14.91
CA GLN A 179 -12.57 -2.36 -14.10
C GLN A 179 -12.34 -0.99 -14.71
N TYR A 180 -11.28 -0.86 -15.50
CA TYR A 180 -10.87 0.39 -16.11
C TYR A 180 -10.97 0.33 -17.62
N PHE A 181 -11.47 1.40 -18.22
CA PHE A 181 -11.60 1.53 -19.68
C PHE A 181 -10.90 2.79 -20.15
N TYR A 182 -10.10 2.66 -21.20
CA TYR A 182 -9.47 3.79 -21.87
C TYR A 182 -10.04 3.96 -23.29
N PHE A 183 -10.44 5.19 -23.60
CA PHE A 183 -10.94 5.60 -24.91
C PHE A 183 -9.98 6.59 -25.56
N PRO A 184 -9.12 6.16 -26.50
CA PRO A 184 -8.11 7.03 -27.10
C PRO A 184 -8.70 8.22 -27.87
N ALA A 185 -9.88 8.05 -28.47
CA ALA A 185 -10.52 9.10 -29.27
C ALA A 185 -10.82 10.38 -28.47
N ILE A 186 -10.97 10.24 -27.14
CA ILE A 186 -11.20 11.35 -26.21
C ILE A 186 -10.12 11.42 -25.13
N ASN A 187 -9.07 10.61 -25.24
CA ASN A 187 -8.01 10.46 -24.24
C ASN A 187 -8.53 10.37 -22.79
N LYS A 188 -9.47 9.45 -22.52
CA LYS A 188 -10.07 9.29 -21.19
C LYS A 188 -9.96 7.87 -20.67
N LEU A 189 -9.38 7.75 -19.47
CA LEU A 189 -9.50 6.60 -18.60
C LEU A 189 -10.73 6.80 -17.71
N VAL A 190 -11.54 5.75 -17.54
CA VAL A 190 -12.77 5.77 -16.74
C VAL A 190 -12.93 4.48 -15.97
N PHE A 191 -13.80 4.52 -14.96
CA PHE A 191 -14.06 3.40 -14.05
C PHE A 191 -15.44 2.80 -14.29
N ALA A 192 -15.49 1.49 -14.55
CA ALA A 192 -16.72 0.74 -14.80
C ALA A 192 -17.49 0.52 -13.50
N LYS A 193 -18.69 1.11 -13.40
CA LYS A 193 -19.50 1.07 -12.19
C LYS A 193 -20.58 0.00 -12.21
N GLU A 194 -21.22 -0.20 -13.36
CA GLU A 194 -22.32 -1.15 -13.52
C GLU A 194 -22.15 -1.91 -14.84
N PHE A 195 -22.18 -3.24 -14.77
CA PHE A 195 -22.07 -4.13 -15.93
C PHE A 195 -23.43 -4.75 -16.23
N ASN A 196 -23.87 -4.63 -17.48
CA ASN A 196 -24.97 -5.40 -18.06
C ASN A 196 -24.47 -6.13 -19.30
N HIS A 197 -25.22 -7.14 -19.76
CA HIS A 197 -24.80 -7.99 -20.87
C HIS A 197 -24.42 -7.22 -22.17
N TYR A 198 -25.06 -6.08 -22.41
CA TYR A 198 -24.84 -5.25 -23.61
C TYR A 198 -24.36 -3.83 -23.32
N SER A 199 -24.18 -3.46 -22.05
CA SER A 199 -23.84 -2.09 -21.70
C SER A 199 -23.02 -2.00 -20.42
N VAL A 200 -22.09 -1.04 -20.37
CA VAL A 200 -21.37 -0.69 -19.14
C VAL A 200 -21.58 0.78 -18.85
N LYS A 201 -21.90 1.10 -17.59
CA LYS A 201 -22.04 2.49 -17.12
C LYS A 201 -20.77 2.90 -16.37
N PHE A 202 -20.32 4.11 -16.64
CA PHE A 202 -19.08 4.67 -16.14
C PHE A 202 -19.28 5.85 -15.19
N VAL A 203 -18.26 6.01 -14.38
CA VAL A 203 -17.88 7.22 -13.66
C VAL A 203 -16.43 7.54 -14.04
N ASP A 204 -15.92 8.71 -13.66
CA ASP A 204 -14.49 8.95 -13.80
C ASP A 204 -13.66 8.05 -12.87
N VAL A 205 -12.33 8.08 -12.99
CA VAL A 205 -11.44 7.26 -12.17
C VAL A 205 -11.41 7.65 -10.70
N TRP A 206 -12.05 8.75 -10.32
CA TRP A 206 -12.24 9.20 -8.95
C TRP A 206 -13.68 8.93 -8.46
N GLU A 207 -14.52 8.27 -9.24
CA GLU A 207 -15.94 7.99 -8.98
C GLU A 207 -16.92 9.17 -9.06
N ASP A 208 -16.52 10.29 -9.65
CA ASP A 208 -17.44 11.40 -9.93
C ASP A 208 -18.26 11.12 -11.21
N PRO A 209 -19.47 11.71 -11.31
CA PRO A 209 -20.26 11.68 -12.54
C PRO A 209 -19.45 12.22 -13.72
N ILE A 210 -19.47 11.50 -14.84
CA ILE A 210 -18.77 11.88 -16.07
C ILE A 210 -19.75 11.94 -17.24
N SER A 211 -19.44 12.75 -18.26
CA SER A 211 -20.04 12.64 -19.58
C SER A 211 -18.94 12.46 -20.61
N LEU A 212 -19.05 11.42 -21.44
CA LEU A 212 -18.13 11.11 -22.53
C LEU A 212 -18.70 11.56 -23.90
N GLY A 213 -19.85 12.23 -23.90
CA GLY A 213 -20.56 12.63 -25.12
C GLY A 213 -21.19 11.44 -25.87
N THR A 214 -21.40 11.60 -27.16
CA THR A 214 -21.92 10.53 -28.04
C THR A 214 -20.92 10.26 -29.15
N ILE A 215 -20.41 9.03 -29.22
CA ILE A 215 -19.34 8.65 -30.16
C ILE A 215 -19.64 7.26 -30.70
N ASP A 216 -19.69 7.13 -32.02
CA ASP A 216 -19.92 5.85 -32.68
C ASP A 216 -18.60 5.16 -33.05
N GLN A 217 -18.61 3.82 -33.00
CA GLN A 217 -17.50 2.93 -33.36
C GLN A 217 -16.12 3.30 -32.79
N THR A 218 -16.06 3.86 -31.58
CA THR A 218 -14.79 4.24 -30.95
C THR A 218 -14.07 3.04 -30.39
N LYS A 219 -12.73 3.08 -30.42
CA LYS A 219 -11.89 2.03 -29.82
C LYS A 219 -11.91 2.14 -28.31
N TYR A 220 -11.85 0.99 -27.63
CA TYR A 220 -11.62 0.90 -26.20
C TYR A 220 -10.53 -0.11 -25.87
N TYR A 221 -9.89 0.10 -24.73
CA TYR A 221 -8.97 -0.83 -24.06
C TYR A 221 -9.44 -1.04 -22.63
N THR A 222 -9.35 -2.25 -22.11
CA THR A 222 -9.66 -2.55 -20.70
C THR A 222 -8.41 -2.91 -19.92
N PHE A 223 -8.45 -2.62 -18.63
CA PHE A 223 -7.35 -2.86 -17.71
C PHE A 223 -7.91 -3.39 -16.39
N SER A 224 -7.12 -4.23 -15.73
CA SER A 224 -7.36 -4.52 -14.32
C SER A 224 -6.75 -3.42 -13.47
N LYS A 225 -7.09 -3.43 -12.18
CA LYS A 225 -6.49 -2.53 -11.20
C LYS A 225 -4.97 -2.67 -11.06
N SER A 226 -4.35 -3.76 -11.51
CA SER A 226 -2.89 -3.91 -11.48
C SER A 226 -2.19 -3.31 -12.70
N ASP A 227 -2.95 -2.92 -13.73
CA ASP A 227 -2.41 -2.39 -14.99
C ASP A 227 -2.64 -0.88 -15.14
N VAL A 228 -3.23 -0.26 -14.11
CA VAL A 228 -3.45 1.18 -13.97
C VAL A 228 -2.71 1.63 -12.73
N HIS A 229 -2.00 2.75 -12.82
CA HIS A 229 -1.16 3.25 -11.73
C HIS A 229 -1.38 4.73 -11.48
N ILE A 230 -1.30 5.12 -10.21
CA ILE A 230 -1.11 6.52 -9.82
C ILE A 230 0.38 6.89 -9.83
N THR A 231 0.71 8.19 -9.89
CA THR A 231 2.11 8.63 -9.89
C THR A 231 2.79 8.38 -8.54
N ASN A 232 4.13 8.35 -8.48
CA ASN A 232 4.84 8.21 -7.20
C ASN A 232 4.54 9.40 -6.27
N ASP A 233 4.40 10.61 -6.81
CA ASP A 233 4.01 11.79 -6.04
C ASP A 233 2.57 11.65 -5.51
N ALA A 234 1.64 11.06 -6.27
CA ALA A 234 0.30 10.74 -5.79
C ALA A 234 0.32 9.77 -4.60
N VAL A 235 1.16 8.74 -4.65
CA VAL A 235 1.35 7.81 -3.52
C VAL A 235 1.89 8.56 -2.29
N LYS A 236 2.85 9.47 -2.47
CA LYS A 236 3.36 10.32 -1.38
C LYS A 236 2.26 11.15 -0.75
N VAL A 237 1.41 11.78 -1.55
CA VAL A 237 0.31 12.62 -1.05
C VAL A 237 -0.72 11.78 -0.29
N LEU A 238 -1.12 10.62 -0.82
CA LEU A 238 -2.02 9.67 -0.16
C LEU A 238 -1.50 9.25 1.22
N THR A 239 -0.24 8.82 1.29
CA THR A 239 0.36 8.35 2.54
C THR A 239 0.63 9.49 3.51
N ASN A 240 1.04 10.67 3.02
CA ASN A 240 1.18 11.85 3.88
C ASN A 240 -0.13 12.26 4.54
N GLU A 241 -1.27 12.05 3.89
CA GLU A 241 -2.57 12.25 4.55
C GLU A 241 -2.74 11.33 5.75
N SER A 242 -2.47 10.03 5.61
CA SER A 242 -2.50 9.08 6.72
C SER A 242 -1.57 9.50 7.86
N LEU A 243 -0.38 10.01 7.54
CA LEU A 243 0.58 10.49 8.53
C LEU A 243 0.12 11.76 9.24
N LYS A 244 -0.51 12.70 8.52
CA LYS A 244 -1.13 13.89 9.11
C LYS A 244 -2.26 13.50 10.05
N LEU A 245 -3.12 12.56 9.63
CA LEU A 245 -4.22 12.03 10.46
C LEU A 245 -3.68 11.33 11.72
N ALA A 246 -2.65 10.49 11.59
CA ALA A 246 -2.03 9.84 12.74
C ALA A 246 -1.51 10.87 13.76
N ASN A 247 -0.83 11.92 13.28
CA ASN A 247 -0.36 13.01 14.12
C ASN A 247 -1.51 13.81 14.78
N GLU A 248 -2.54 14.17 14.00
CA GLU A 248 -3.73 14.88 14.48
C GLU A 248 -4.45 14.09 15.59
N PHE A 249 -4.42 12.76 15.52
CA PHE A 249 -5.08 11.89 16.50
C PHE A 249 -4.15 11.49 17.67
N GLY A 250 -2.90 11.94 17.65
CA GLY A 250 -1.89 11.58 18.65
C GLY A 250 -1.53 10.10 18.65
N LEU A 251 -1.66 9.42 17.51
CA LEU A 251 -1.25 8.03 17.34
C LEU A 251 0.26 7.94 17.14
N GLU A 252 0.85 6.80 17.48
CA GLU A 252 2.18 6.51 16.95
C GLU A 252 2.11 6.40 15.42
N ARG A 253 3.14 6.93 14.77
CA ARG A 253 3.27 6.92 13.32
C ARG A 253 3.23 5.48 12.77
N PRO A 254 2.38 5.15 11.78
CA PRO A 254 2.42 3.86 11.13
C PRO A 254 3.76 3.68 10.40
N LYS A 255 4.33 2.48 10.47
CA LYS A 255 5.62 2.13 9.84
C LYS A 255 5.46 1.18 8.65
N SER A 256 4.26 0.59 8.52
CA SER A 256 3.91 -0.41 7.53
C SER A 256 2.69 0.07 6.75
N TRP A 257 2.70 -0.14 5.43
CA TRP A 257 1.61 0.26 4.54
C TRP A 257 0.87 -0.95 3.98
N ILE A 258 -0.46 -0.92 4.01
CA ILE A 258 -1.32 -2.05 3.66
C ILE A 258 -2.24 -1.64 2.52
N GLN A 259 -2.08 -2.32 1.38
CA GLN A 259 -2.91 -2.13 0.19
C GLN A 259 -4.38 -2.37 0.53
N PRO A 260 -5.25 -1.36 0.33
CA PRO A 260 -6.69 -1.57 0.46
C PRO A 260 -7.17 -2.58 -0.57
N GLY A 261 -8.16 -3.36 -0.17
CA GLY A 261 -8.83 -4.30 -1.05
C GLY A 261 -9.65 -3.60 -2.14
N GLY A 262 -10.46 -4.39 -2.85
CA GLY A 262 -11.38 -3.85 -3.85
C GLY A 262 -10.73 -3.56 -5.19
N ILE A 263 -11.20 -2.47 -5.82
CA ILE A 263 -11.11 -2.22 -7.27
C ILE A 263 -10.18 -1.06 -7.66
N TYR A 264 -9.51 -0.47 -6.67
CA TYR A 264 -8.61 0.68 -6.89
C TYR A 264 -7.22 0.23 -7.30
N PRO A 265 -6.41 1.11 -7.93
CA PRO A 265 -5.09 0.75 -8.44
C PRO A 265 -4.22 0.05 -7.38
N ASP A 266 -3.65 -1.09 -7.77
CA ASP A 266 -2.68 -1.80 -6.93
C ASP A 266 -1.31 -1.10 -7.05
N LEU A 267 -0.66 -0.87 -5.91
CA LEU A 267 0.68 -0.30 -5.86
C LEU A 267 1.73 -1.41 -5.97
N THR A 268 2.74 -1.19 -6.79
CA THR A 268 3.86 -2.15 -6.91
C THR A 268 4.85 -1.97 -5.76
N LYS A 269 5.63 -3.01 -5.44
CA LYS A 269 6.67 -2.90 -4.42
C LYS A 269 7.74 -1.85 -4.70
N ILE A 270 8.06 -1.63 -5.97
CA ILE A 270 9.04 -0.61 -6.40
C ILE A 270 8.46 0.77 -6.11
N GLN A 271 7.22 1.00 -6.56
CA GLN A 271 6.51 2.25 -6.30
C GLN A 271 6.37 2.54 -4.81
N LEU A 272 6.01 1.55 -3.99
CA LEU A 272 5.93 1.74 -2.53
C LEU A 272 7.30 2.05 -1.92
N LYS A 273 8.34 1.29 -2.28
CA LYS A 273 9.69 1.51 -1.77
C LYS A 273 10.18 2.92 -2.09
N GLU A 274 10.06 3.34 -3.35
CA GLU A 274 10.52 4.65 -3.81
C GLU A 274 9.66 5.79 -3.24
N ALA A 275 8.34 5.65 -3.24
CA ALA A 275 7.45 6.74 -2.84
C ALA A 275 7.33 6.91 -1.33
N ILE A 276 7.31 5.82 -0.55
CA ILE A 276 7.02 5.90 0.90
C ILE A 276 8.12 5.29 1.76
N GLY A 277 8.86 4.31 1.23
CA GLY A 277 10.00 3.74 1.95
C GLY A 277 11.15 4.72 2.06
N ASP A 278 11.67 5.17 0.92
CA ASP A 278 12.83 6.06 0.83
C ASP A 278 12.52 7.50 1.25
N GLU A 279 11.31 7.95 0.98
CA GLU A 279 10.96 9.37 1.12
C GLU A 279 10.18 9.66 2.40
N LEU A 280 9.37 8.70 2.89
CA LEU A 280 8.55 8.86 4.09
C LEU A 280 8.97 7.92 5.23
N GLY A 281 9.99 7.08 5.06
CA GLY A 281 10.52 6.23 6.12
C GLY A 281 9.62 5.07 6.55
N PHE A 282 8.67 4.65 5.70
CA PHE A 282 8.03 3.34 5.88
C PHE A 282 9.08 2.23 5.76
N ILE A 283 8.94 1.17 6.53
CA ILE A 283 9.91 0.06 6.54
C ILE A 283 9.40 -1.19 5.83
N ALA A 284 8.10 -1.19 5.49
CA ALA A 284 7.35 -2.34 5.06
C ALA A 284 6.08 -1.94 4.30
N GLY A 285 5.59 -2.82 3.43
CA GLY A 285 4.24 -2.72 2.91
C GLY A 285 3.76 -3.93 2.11
N THR A 286 2.48 -3.92 1.74
CA THR A 286 1.85 -4.99 0.96
C THR A 286 1.60 -4.55 -0.48
N GLY A 287 2.64 -4.49 -1.30
CA GLY A 287 2.47 -4.27 -2.75
C GLY A 287 1.80 -5.46 -3.46
N SER A 288 1.65 -5.34 -4.78
CA SER A 288 1.11 -6.38 -5.67
C SER A 288 1.65 -7.79 -5.36
N LYS A 289 0.80 -8.83 -5.50
CA LYS A 289 1.07 -10.22 -5.12
C LYS A 289 2.41 -10.79 -5.64
N LYS A 290 3.11 -11.56 -4.77
CA LYS A 290 4.22 -12.55 -5.00
C LYS A 290 5.57 -12.26 -4.30
N GLY A 291 5.56 -11.47 -3.23
CA GLY A 291 6.77 -11.19 -2.46
C GLY A 291 7.33 -12.39 -1.73
N ARG A 292 8.65 -12.39 -1.52
CA ARG A 292 9.26 -13.34 -0.58
C ARG A 292 8.92 -12.91 0.84
N GLN A 293 8.00 -13.62 1.49
CA GLN A 293 7.62 -13.42 2.90
C GLN A 293 8.66 -14.03 3.84
N VAL A 294 9.84 -13.42 3.89
CA VAL A 294 11.02 -13.97 4.56
C VAL A 294 11.64 -12.93 5.48
N TYR A 295 12.06 -13.38 6.66
CA TYR A 295 12.72 -12.53 7.64
C TYR A 295 14.24 -12.61 7.45
N ASN A 296 14.93 -11.46 7.43
CA ASN A 296 16.38 -11.35 7.32
C ASN A 296 17.01 -12.02 6.08
N GLU A 297 16.31 -12.08 4.95
CA GLU A 297 16.98 -12.41 3.69
C GLU A 297 17.70 -11.19 3.12
N ILE A 298 18.77 -11.47 2.37
CA ILE A 298 19.47 -10.45 1.60
C ILE A 298 18.51 -9.95 0.52
N ASP A 299 18.10 -8.71 0.69
CA ASP A 299 17.30 -7.95 -0.24
C ASP A 299 18.11 -6.71 -0.61
N GLU A 300 18.93 -6.85 -1.66
CA GLU A 300 19.94 -5.85 -2.07
C GLU A 300 19.33 -4.46 -2.28
N PHE A 301 18.06 -4.40 -2.70
CA PHE A 301 17.34 -3.17 -2.99
C PHE A 301 16.25 -2.84 -1.96
N GLY A 302 15.96 -3.74 -1.02
CA GLY A 302 14.93 -3.55 0.00
C GLY A 302 13.49 -3.66 -0.52
N PHE A 303 13.26 -4.25 -1.70
CA PHE A 303 11.94 -4.33 -2.33
C PHE A 303 11.02 -5.40 -1.73
N GLU A 304 11.58 -6.51 -1.25
CA GLU A 304 10.79 -7.67 -0.77
C GLU A 304 9.97 -7.31 0.47
N ARG A 305 10.46 -6.37 1.30
CA ARG A 305 9.71 -5.84 2.45
C ARG A 305 8.48 -5.02 2.06
N PHE A 306 8.39 -4.58 0.81
CA PHE A 306 7.23 -3.86 0.26
C PHE A 306 6.32 -4.77 -0.56
N GLU A 307 6.42 -6.08 -0.36
CA GLU A 307 5.56 -7.09 -0.98
C GLU A 307 5.10 -8.15 0.05
N MET A 308 4.98 -7.74 1.32
CA MET A 308 4.61 -8.62 2.45
C MET A 308 3.10 -8.88 2.49
N GLN A 309 2.61 -9.59 1.48
CA GLN A 309 1.18 -9.85 1.32
C GLN A 309 0.61 -10.74 2.43
N TRP A 310 -0.68 -10.55 2.72
CA TRP A 310 -1.47 -11.34 3.67
C TRP A 310 -2.00 -12.65 3.10
N GLY A 311 -2.71 -13.40 3.94
CA GLY A 311 -3.53 -14.55 3.51
C GLY A 311 -2.76 -15.85 3.45
N ASP A 312 -1.67 -15.93 4.21
CA ASP A 312 -0.93 -17.15 4.38
C ASP A 312 -1.70 -18.19 5.17
N PHE A 313 -2.51 -17.69 6.09
CA PHE A 313 -3.52 -18.42 6.82
C PHE A 313 -4.68 -17.50 7.14
N PHE A 314 -5.87 -18.08 7.27
CA PHE A 314 -7.11 -17.35 7.49
C PHE A 314 -7.68 -17.78 8.83
N ASP A 315 -7.23 -17.11 9.88
CA ASP A 315 -7.62 -17.45 11.25
C ASP A 315 -9.10 -17.15 11.53
N ASP A 316 -9.79 -16.42 10.67
CA ASP A 316 -11.24 -16.18 10.70
C ASP A 316 -12.05 -17.35 10.14
N THR A 317 -11.70 -17.87 8.97
CA THR A 317 -12.50 -18.81 8.18
C THR A 317 -12.00 -20.25 8.23
N TRP A 318 -10.71 -20.48 8.48
CA TRP A 318 -10.16 -21.83 8.56
C TRP A 318 -10.43 -22.47 9.93
N THR A 319 -10.46 -23.81 9.93
CA THR A 319 -10.50 -24.59 11.18
C THR A 319 -9.18 -24.49 11.92
N LEU A 320 -9.21 -24.70 13.24
CA LEU A 320 -8.02 -24.69 14.08
C LEU A 320 -6.94 -25.65 13.54
N GLU A 321 -7.32 -26.88 13.19
CA GLU A 321 -6.39 -27.90 12.69
C GLU A 321 -5.79 -27.51 11.34
N LYS A 322 -6.56 -26.86 10.45
CA LYS A 322 -6.02 -26.36 9.18
C LYS A 322 -4.97 -25.26 9.42
N CYS A 323 -5.24 -24.31 10.31
CA CYS A 323 -4.25 -23.29 10.68
C CYS A 323 -2.97 -23.94 11.22
N LYS A 324 -3.09 -24.84 12.21
CA LYS A 324 -1.92 -25.53 12.78
C LYS A 324 -1.07 -26.25 11.74
N ASN A 325 -1.71 -27.00 10.83
CA ASN A 325 -1.00 -27.74 9.79
C ASN A 325 -0.23 -26.83 8.83
N VAL A 326 -0.87 -25.76 8.34
CA VAL A 326 -0.23 -24.81 7.41
C VAL A 326 0.89 -24.05 8.11
N LEU A 327 0.65 -23.56 9.32
CA LEU A 327 1.64 -22.81 10.08
C LEU A 327 2.84 -23.68 10.42
N ALA A 328 2.64 -24.92 10.87
CA ALA A 328 3.73 -25.85 11.17
C ALA A 328 4.61 -26.13 9.95
N ASP A 329 4.01 -26.44 8.79
CA ASP A 329 4.76 -26.74 7.55
C ASP A 329 5.58 -25.52 7.07
N ARG A 330 4.97 -24.33 7.05
CA ARG A 330 5.61 -23.15 6.48
C ARG A 330 6.64 -22.51 7.42
N THR A 331 6.40 -22.55 8.73
CA THR A 331 7.37 -22.04 9.72
C THR A 331 8.58 -22.97 9.85
N ALA A 332 8.41 -24.29 9.68
CA ALA A 332 9.51 -25.24 9.54
C ALA A 332 10.39 -24.95 8.31
N LYS A 333 9.83 -24.31 7.27
CA LYS A 333 10.55 -23.79 6.09
C LYS A 333 11.07 -22.36 6.28
N HIS A 334 10.96 -21.83 7.50
CA HIS A 334 11.39 -20.49 7.89
C HIS A 334 10.67 -19.33 7.17
N TYR A 335 9.43 -19.55 6.73
CA TYR A 335 8.61 -18.47 6.20
C TYR A 335 7.96 -17.65 7.32
N MET A 336 7.87 -16.34 7.10
CA MET A 336 6.96 -15.49 7.83
C MET A 336 5.55 -15.75 7.30
N GLN A 337 4.57 -15.81 8.18
CA GLN A 337 3.17 -16.05 7.85
C GLN A 337 2.33 -14.89 8.36
N ILE A 338 1.60 -14.24 7.46
CA ILE A 338 0.75 -13.10 7.79
C ILE A 338 -0.71 -13.53 7.70
N SER A 339 -1.43 -13.39 8.81
CA SER A 339 -2.85 -13.71 8.86
C SER A 339 -3.66 -12.73 8.03
N HIS A 340 -4.91 -13.09 7.79
CA HIS A 340 -5.88 -12.17 7.22
C HIS A 340 -7.23 -12.42 7.86
N ALA A 341 -7.73 -11.39 8.54
CA ALA A 341 -9.05 -11.42 9.15
C ALA A 341 -9.75 -10.08 8.93
N HIS A 342 -11.02 -10.16 8.54
CA HIS A 342 -11.96 -9.06 8.61
C HIS A 342 -13.07 -9.40 9.60
N PHE A 343 -13.38 -8.46 10.49
CA PHE A 343 -14.42 -8.70 11.50
C PHE A 343 -15.82 -8.91 10.90
N TYR A 344 -16.10 -8.33 9.73
CA TYR A 344 -17.39 -8.49 9.06
C TYR A 344 -17.60 -9.88 8.44
N ASP A 345 -16.54 -10.65 8.22
CA ASP A 345 -16.59 -12.02 7.67
C ASP A 345 -16.79 -13.09 8.76
N ILE A 346 -16.74 -12.71 10.03
CA ILE A 346 -16.80 -13.63 11.16
C ILE A 346 -18.25 -13.89 11.57
N ALA A 347 -18.74 -15.10 11.28
CA ALA A 347 -20.11 -15.50 11.60
C ALA A 347 -20.43 -15.52 13.11
N SER A 348 -19.46 -15.88 13.96
CA SER A 348 -19.61 -15.89 15.42
C SER A 348 -18.32 -15.42 16.09
N LEU A 349 -18.35 -14.20 16.63
CA LEU A 349 -17.19 -13.61 17.31
C LEU A 349 -16.74 -14.43 18.52
N ASP A 350 -17.66 -14.96 19.32
CA ASP A 350 -17.32 -15.79 20.48
C ASP A 350 -16.58 -17.07 20.08
N GLN A 351 -17.06 -17.75 19.04
CA GLN A 351 -16.39 -18.95 18.51
C GLN A 351 -15.04 -18.61 17.90
N TYR A 352 -14.95 -17.49 17.20
CA TYR A 352 -13.70 -16.99 16.63
C TYR A 352 -12.67 -16.71 17.73
N PHE A 353 -13.03 -15.94 18.76
CA PHE A 353 -12.15 -15.61 19.88
C PHE A 353 -11.71 -16.87 20.65
N ALA A 354 -12.62 -17.83 20.88
CA ALA A 354 -12.25 -19.09 21.51
C ALA A 354 -11.28 -19.92 20.64
N LYS A 355 -11.45 -19.91 19.32
CA LYS A 355 -10.53 -20.56 18.37
C LYS A 355 -9.17 -19.87 18.35
N LEU A 356 -9.15 -18.54 18.32
CA LEU A 356 -7.93 -17.72 18.34
C LEU A 356 -7.13 -17.97 19.62
N ASP A 357 -7.78 -17.96 20.79
CA ASP A 357 -7.17 -18.29 22.09
C ASP A 357 -6.46 -19.65 22.04
N ARG A 358 -7.14 -20.68 21.49
CA ARG A 358 -6.56 -22.01 21.30
C ARG A 358 -5.43 -22.06 20.29
N LEU A 359 -5.46 -21.23 19.25
CA LEU A 359 -4.41 -21.14 18.24
C LEU A 359 -3.15 -20.49 18.83
N LEU A 360 -3.30 -19.41 19.58
CA LEU A 360 -2.20 -18.72 20.27
C LEU A 360 -1.60 -19.60 21.38
N ALA A 361 -2.43 -20.31 22.14
CA ALA A 361 -1.96 -21.29 23.13
C ALA A 361 -1.04 -22.35 22.50
N TRP A 362 -1.45 -22.89 21.35
CA TRP A 362 -0.65 -23.85 20.60
C TRP A 362 0.64 -23.23 20.06
N ALA A 363 0.58 -22.03 19.48
CA ALA A 363 1.77 -21.33 18.98
C ALA A 363 2.79 -21.08 20.11
N ASN A 364 2.32 -20.68 21.28
CA ASN A 364 3.13 -20.50 22.47
C ASN A 364 3.74 -21.82 22.97
N GLU A 365 2.96 -22.92 23.01
CA GLU A 365 3.45 -24.25 23.42
C GLU A 365 4.63 -24.73 22.56
N ILE A 366 4.60 -24.47 21.24
CA ILE A 366 5.67 -24.87 20.33
C ILE A 366 6.76 -23.79 20.14
N ASN A 367 6.71 -22.70 20.92
CA ASN A 367 7.63 -21.55 20.84
C ASN A 367 7.70 -20.90 19.44
N LEU A 368 6.56 -20.80 18.76
CA LEU A 368 6.48 -20.13 17.47
C LEU A 368 6.37 -18.61 17.68
N PRO A 369 7.32 -17.80 17.19
CA PRO A 369 7.35 -16.38 17.50
C PRO A 369 6.21 -15.64 16.81
N ILE A 370 5.51 -14.81 17.58
CA ILE A 370 4.47 -13.91 17.10
C ILE A 370 5.00 -12.48 17.23
N LYS A 371 5.00 -11.74 16.11
CA LYS A 371 5.55 -10.38 16.00
C LYS A 371 4.64 -9.51 15.14
N THR A 372 4.75 -8.20 15.36
CA THR A 372 4.12 -7.18 14.53
C THR A 372 5.07 -6.74 13.43
#